data_AF-A0A7X4ZC33-F1
#
_entry.id   AF-A0A7X4ZC33-F1
#
_cell.length_a   1.000
_cell.length_b   1.000
_cell.length_c   1.000
_cell.angle_alpha   90.00
_cell.angle_beta   90.00
_cell.angle_gamma   90.00
#
_symmetry.space_group_name_H-M   'P 1'
#
loop_
_entity.id
_entity.type
_entity.pdbx_description
1 polymer ?
#
loop_
_entity_poly.entity_id
_entity_poly.type
_entity_poly.pdbx_seq_one_letter_code
_entity_poly.pdbx_strand_id
1 'polypeptide(L)'
;MTVKVSPKKASLKSAKVSKGKKLAVGWAKDKNASGYQVQVSTSKNFKKNMKQKNLSKTSYTFTKLKTGQKYYVRVRSYKKSGKETLYGAWSSPKRSSKVKK
;
A
#
# COMPACT_ATOMS: atom_id res chain seq x y z
N MET A 1 27.68 -13.29 -2.13
CA MET A 1 26.21 -13.33 -1.99
C MET A 1 25.67 -11.92 -2.14
N THR A 2 25.04 -11.58 -3.27
CA THR A 2 24.40 -10.27 -3.44
C THR A 2 23.15 -10.23 -2.57
N VAL A 3 23.28 -9.78 -1.33
CA VAL A 3 22.15 -9.35 -0.50
C VAL A 3 21.50 -8.19 -1.24
N LYS A 4 20.57 -8.52 -2.12
CA LYS A 4 19.69 -7.59 -2.82
C LYS A 4 18.99 -6.81 -1.71
N VAL A 5 19.53 -5.65 -1.36
CA VAL A 5 19.11 -4.77 -0.26
C VAL A 5 17.68 -4.32 -0.52
N SER A 6 16.78 -5.24 -0.25
CA SER A 6 15.35 -5.06 -0.29
C SER A 6 15.07 -4.06 0.82
N PRO A 7 14.53 -2.87 0.52
CA PRO A 7 14.21 -1.91 1.56
C PRO A 7 13.33 -2.61 2.61
N LYS A 8 13.48 -2.20 3.88
CA LYS A 8 12.89 -2.87 5.02
C LYS A 8 11.40 -3.08 4.75
N LYS A 9 10.88 -4.24 5.15
CA LYS A 9 9.46 -4.59 4.96
C LYS A 9 8.62 -3.40 5.39
N ALA A 10 7.93 -2.79 4.43
CA ALA A 10 7.15 -1.59 4.71
C ALA A 10 6.10 -1.93 5.78
N SER A 11 5.95 -1.06 6.77
CA SER A 11 5.04 -1.33 7.89
C SER A 11 3.76 -0.54 7.69
N LEU A 12 2.66 -1.25 7.44
CA LEU A 12 1.34 -0.65 7.28
C LEU A 12 0.81 -0.22 8.66
N LYS A 13 0.76 1.09 8.89
CA LYS A 13 0.40 1.67 10.18
C LYS A 13 -1.11 1.80 10.33
N SER A 14 -1.79 2.25 9.28
CA SER A 14 -3.23 2.50 9.31
C SER A 14 -3.89 2.27 7.96
N ALA A 15 -5.11 1.76 7.99
CA ALA A 15 -5.99 1.65 6.83
C ALA A 15 -7.42 1.93 7.31
N LYS A 16 -7.81 3.20 7.32
CA LYS A 16 -9.11 3.67 7.83
C LYS A 16 -9.99 4.13 6.69
N VAL A 17 -11.23 3.64 6.69
CA VAL A 17 -12.25 4.16 5.77
C VAL A 17 -12.86 5.41 6.37
N SER A 18 -12.90 6.49 5.60
CA SER A 18 -13.58 7.74 5.92
C SER A 18 -14.89 7.88 5.15
N LYS A 19 -15.79 8.72 5.66
CA LYS A 19 -17.05 9.11 5.00
C LYS A 19 -16.81 9.56 3.55
N GLY A 20 -17.73 9.18 2.66
CA GLY A 20 -17.67 9.56 1.24
C GLY A 20 -16.77 8.67 0.37
N LYS A 21 -16.75 7.34 0.60
CA LYS A 21 -16.05 6.36 -0.27
C LYS A 21 -14.52 6.57 -0.32
N LYS A 22 -13.92 6.93 0.82
CA LYS A 22 -12.48 7.25 0.95
C LYS A 22 -11.79 6.24 1.86
N LEU A 23 -10.63 5.73 1.48
CA LEU A 23 -9.76 4.90 2.34
C LEU A 23 -8.43 5.60 2.51
N ALA A 24 -8.21 6.13 3.71
CA ALA A 24 -6.94 6.69 4.12
C ALA A 24 -6.01 5.55 4.58
N VAL A 25 -4.85 5.48 3.96
CA VAL A 25 -3.84 4.47 4.22
C VAL A 25 -2.55 5.17 4.63
N GLY A 26 -1.97 4.74 5.73
CA GLY A 26 -0.70 5.25 6.25
C GLY A 26 0.27 4.12 6.52
N TRP A 27 1.53 4.34 6.22
CA TRP A 27 2.62 3.40 6.50
C TRP A 27 3.83 4.11 7.09
N ALA A 28 4.70 3.34 7.72
CA ALA A 28 5.93 3.84 8.30
C ALA A 28 6.90 4.29 7.18
N LYS A 29 7.53 5.45 7.38
CA LYS A 29 8.62 5.89 6.52
C LYS A 29 9.83 5.00 6.76
N ASP A 30 10.28 4.34 5.72
CA ASP A 30 11.61 3.76 5.59
C ASP A 30 12.57 4.83 5.02
N LYS A 31 13.66 5.10 5.74
CA LYS A 31 14.70 6.05 5.33
C LYS A 31 15.52 5.52 4.14
N ASN A 32 15.54 4.20 3.95
CA ASN A 32 16.28 3.55 2.86
C ASN A 32 15.47 3.40 1.57
N ALA A 33 14.15 3.66 1.61
CA ALA A 33 13.28 3.54 0.45
C ALA A 33 13.20 4.86 -0.33
N SER A 34 13.37 4.79 -1.65
CA SER A 34 13.15 5.94 -2.54
C SER A 34 11.65 6.25 -2.72
N GLY A 35 10.79 5.25 -2.51
CA GLY A 35 9.35 5.45 -2.51
C GLY A 35 8.58 4.19 -2.13
N TYR A 36 7.27 4.25 -2.31
CA TYR A 36 6.36 3.19 -1.89
C TYR A 36 5.35 2.88 -2.99
N GLN A 37 5.02 1.61 -3.10
CA GLN A 37 3.92 1.15 -3.90
C GLN A 37 2.82 0.62 -3.00
N VAL A 38 1.66 1.28 -3.05
CA VAL A 38 0.46 0.88 -2.34
C VAL A 38 -0.50 0.20 -3.31
N GLN A 39 -1.01 -0.95 -2.89
CA GLN A 39 -2.06 -1.68 -3.57
C GLN A 39 -3.29 -1.79 -2.68
N VAL A 40 -4.45 -1.62 -3.28
CA VAL A 40 -5.74 -1.85 -2.66
C VAL A 40 -6.58 -2.75 -3.54
N SER A 41 -7.31 -3.71 -2.97
CA SER A 41 -8.23 -4.58 -3.70
C SER A 41 -9.44 -4.92 -2.84
N THR A 42 -10.58 -5.26 -3.45
CA THR A 42 -11.72 -5.82 -2.70
C THR A 42 -11.55 -7.30 -2.40
N SER A 43 -10.63 -7.98 -3.08
CA SER A 43 -10.35 -9.40 -2.89
C SER A 43 -9.10 -9.60 -2.03
N LYS A 44 -9.13 -10.59 -1.13
CA LYS A 44 -7.96 -11.00 -0.32
C LYS A 44 -6.79 -11.45 -1.21
N ASN A 45 -7.10 -12.00 -2.38
CA ASN A 45 -6.12 -12.47 -3.36
C ASN A 45 -5.70 -11.39 -4.37
N PHE A 46 -6.15 -10.15 -4.20
CA PHE A 46 -5.85 -9.04 -5.11
C PHE A 46 -6.28 -9.28 -6.58
N LYS A 47 -7.17 -10.25 -6.86
CA LYS A 47 -7.62 -10.61 -8.22
C LYS A 47 -8.70 -9.68 -8.82
N LYS A 48 -9.45 -8.95 -7.99
CA LYS A 48 -10.59 -8.11 -8.43
C LYS A 48 -10.50 -6.68 -7.88
N ASN A 49 -10.87 -5.68 -8.69
CA ASN A 49 -10.83 -4.26 -8.33
C ASN A 49 -9.51 -3.82 -7.66
N MET A 50 -8.38 -4.35 -8.17
CA MET A 50 -7.07 -3.98 -7.67
C MET A 50 -6.68 -2.60 -8.24
N LYS A 51 -6.39 -1.66 -7.36
CA LYS A 51 -5.76 -0.38 -7.71
C LYS A 51 -4.36 -0.38 -7.12
N GLN A 52 -3.38 0.03 -7.89
CA GLN A 52 -2.04 0.29 -7.40
C GLN A 52 -1.66 1.75 -7.62
N LYS A 53 -0.86 2.29 -6.72
CA LYS A 53 -0.28 3.63 -6.86
C LYS A 53 1.13 3.63 -6.31
N ASN A 54 2.03 4.27 -7.05
CA ASN A 54 3.40 4.49 -6.63
C ASN A 54 3.53 5.94 -6.20
N LEU A 55 4.06 6.16 -5.01
CA LEU A 55 4.24 7.49 -4.44
C LEU A 55 5.38 7.48 -3.42
N SER A 56 6.09 8.60 -3.32
CA SER A 56 7.17 8.80 -2.33
C SER A 56 6.64 9.16 -0.94
N LYS A 57 5.37 9.57 -0.83
CA LYS A 57 4.70 9.87 0.43
C LYS A 57 4.43 8.60 1.23
N THR A 58 4.25 8.75 2.54
CA THR A 58 3.95 7.67 3.47
C THR A 58 2.46 7.51 3.79
N SER A 59 1.63 8.27 3.07
CA SER A 59 0.19 8.25 3.19
C SER A 59 -0.45 8.40 1.82
N TYR A 60 -1.58 7.73 1.65
CA TYR A 60 -2.39 7.84 0.45
C TYR A 60 -3.86 7.62 0.77
N THR A 61 -4.71 8.43 0.15
CA THR A 61 -6.16 8.30 0.29
C THR A 61 -6.74 7.82 -1.03
N PHE A 62 -7.21 6.58 -1.06
CA PHE A 62 -7.98 6.08 -2.19
C PHE A 62 -9.38 6.68 -2.14
N THR A 63 -9.76 7.39 -3.19
CA THR A 63 -11.12 7.93 -3.37
C THR A 63 -11.91 7.07 -4.36
N LYS A 64 -13.22 7.31 -4.46
CA LYS A 64 -14.13 6.59 -5.37
C LYS A 64 -14.12 5.06 -5.13
N LEU A 65 -14.22 4.65 -3.86
CA LEU A 65 -14.38 3.24 -3.48
C LEU A 65 -15.85 2.81 -3.52
N LYS A 66 -16.09 1.51 -3.74
CA LYS A 66 -17.44 0.95 -3.71
C LYS A 66 -17.89 0.78 -2.26
N THR A 67 -19.05 1.33 -1.93
CA THR A 67 -19.67 1.14 -0.62
C THR A 67 -20.13 -0.31 -0.44
N GLY A 68 -20.28 -0.77 0.79
CA GLY A 68 -20.69 -2.14 1.13
C GLY A 68 -19.57 -3.19 1.05
N GLN A 69 -18.39 -2.85 0.50
CA GLN A 69 -17.26 -3.79 0.36
C GLN A 69 -16.15 -3.52 1.38
N LYS A 70 -15.43 -4.59 1.73
CA LYS A 70 -14.18 -4.54 2.50
C LYS A 70 -13.01 -4.42 1.51
N TYR A 71 -12.02 -3.62 1.86
CA TYR A 71 -10.81 -3.48 1.05
C TYR A 71 -9.61 -4.06 1.78
N TYR A 72 -8.70 -4.66 1.02
CA TYR A 72 -7.41 -5.15 1.47
C TYR A 72 -6.36 -4.23 0.91
N VAL A 73 -5.48 -3.76 1.78
CA VAL A 73 -4.42 -2.85 1.42
C VAL A 73 -3.07 -3.46 1.75
N ARG A 74 -2.13 -3.38 0.83
CA ARG A 74 -0.74 -3.76 1.05
C ARG A 74 0.17 -2.68 0.49
N VAL A 75 1.24 -2.39 1.20
CA VAL A 75 2.31 -1.50 0.75
C VAL A 75 3.61 -2.27 0.61
N ARG A 76 4.45 -1.90 -0.35
CA ARG A 76 5.86 -2.28 -0.40
C ARG A 76 6.73 -1.05 -0.60
N SER A 77 7.89 -1.04 0.02
CA SER A 77 8.93 -0.06 -0.24
C SER A 77 9.67 -0.41 -1.52
N TYR A 78 10.14 0.58 -2.27
CA TYR A 78 11.07 0.38 -3.36
C TYR A 78 12.21 1.39 -3.25
N LYS A 79 13.41 0.94 -3.62
CA LYS A 79 14.62 1.75 -3.67
C LYS A 79 15.09 1.81 -5.11
N LYS A 80 15.26 3.02 -5.63
CA LYS A 80 15.95 3.22 -6.91
C LYS A 80 17.44 3.32 -6.62
N SER A 81 18.22 2.46 -7.24
CA SER A 81 19.68 2.47 -7.18
C SER A 81 20.19 2.63 -8.61
N GLY A 82 20.43 3.88 -9.03
CA GLY A 82 20.76 4.19 -10.42
C GLY A 82 19.63 3.81 -11.38
N LYS A 83 19.92 2.90 -12.32
CA LYS A 83 18.95 2.39 -13.33
C LYS A 83 18.07 1.26 -12.80
N GLU A 84 18.42 0.62 -11.68
CA GLU A 84 17.67 -0.50 -11.13
C GLU A 84 16.69 -0.05 -10.04
N THR A 85 15.49 -0.63 -10.05
CA THR A 85 14.52 -0.44 -8.96
C THR A 85 14.41 -1.73 -8.16
N LEU A 86 14.92 -1.69 -6.92
CA LEU A 86 14.83 -2.77 -5.96
C LEU A 86 13.50 -2.67 -5.22
N TYR A 87 12.66 -3.68 -5.37
CA TYR A 87 11.41 -3.77 -4.63
C TYR A 87 11.61 -4.58 -3.36
N GLY A 88 11.17 -4.01 -2.23
CA GLY A 88 11.13 -4.71 -0.96
C GLY A 88 9.97 -5.71 -0.87
N ALA A 89 9.97 -6.49 0.20
CA ALA A 89 8.88 -7.40 0.51
C ALA A 89 7.56 -6.62 0.76
N TRP A 90 6.44 -7.24 0.37
CA TRP A 90 5.13 -6.71 0.70
C TRP A 90 4.89 -6.73 2.21
N SER A 91 4.30 -5.65 2.71
CA SER A 91 3.72 -5.59 4.04
C SER A 91 2.58 -6.59 4.21
N SER A 92 2.29 -6.93 5.46
CA SER A 92 1.12 -7.75 5.79
C SER A 92 -0.15 -7.01 5.34
N PRO A 93 -1.01 -7.63 4.52
CA PRO A 93 -2.19 -6.96 4.01
C PRO A 93 -3.12 -6.57 5.16
N LYS A 94 -3.42 -5.28 5.27
CA LYS A 94 -4.33 -4.74 6.26
C LYS A 94 -5.74 -4.72 5.65
N ARG A 95 -6.68 -5.34 6.35
CA ARG A 95 -8.11 -5.28 5.99
C ARG A 95 -8.68 -3.97 6.52
N SER A 96 -9.36 -3.22 5.66
CA SER A 96 -10.12 -2.04 6.04
C SER A 96 -11.49 -2.42 6.60
N SER A 97 -12.10 -1.47 7.31
CA SER A 97 -13.52 -1.51 7.64
C SER A 97 -14.38 -1.56 6.36
N LYS A 98 -15.62 -2.05 6.49
CA LYS A 98 -16.60 -2.00 5.40
C LYS A 98 -16.83 -0.54 5.01
N VAL A 99 -16.69 -0.20 3.74
CA VAL A 99 -16.98 1.15 3.26
C VAL A 99 -18.46 1.42 3.44
N LYS A 100 -18.81 2.45 4.20
CA LYS A 100 -20.19 2.91 4.39
C LYS A 100 -20.41 4.20 3.59
N LYS A 101 -21.67 4.44 3.21
CA LYS A 101 -22.09 5.62 2.43
C LYS A 101 -21.94 6.86 3.30
#